data_AF-A0A7Y3I2T6-F1
#
_entry.id   AF-A0A7Y3I2T6-F1
#
_cell.length_a   1.000
_cell.length_b   1.000
_cell.length_c   1.000
_cell.angle_alpha   90.00
_cell.angle_beta   90.00
_cell.angle_gamma   90.00
#
_symmetry.space_group_name_H-M   'P 1'
#
loop_
_entity.id
_entity.type
_entity.pdbx_description
1 polymer ?
#
loop_
_entity_poly.entity_id
_entity_poly.type
_entity_poly.pdbx_seq_one_letter_code
_entity_poly.pdbx_strand_id
1 'polypeptide(L)'
;MARSHFPRSRMLGVLVLVVVLGGMTPVEAGSHLWRFNEIFSNADGTIQFVELKECCGAAFETGLFGKWVRSDTTGNQFDFMTTLRPPTSNRHLLLATEAFAALPGAPTPDFIIPEQFFDLTQDELTYWLYSEAFMIFGPGDLPTDGVASLAVDGTTATNSPTNYAGDTGSVVVPCNPADVDGSGGVDFLDLLAILSSWGPCAGCAADVDGSRTVDFLDLLAVLAAWGPCE
;
A
#
# COMPACT_ATOMS: atom_id res chain seq x y z
N MET A 1 -62.46 -51.87 59.79
CA MET A 1 -62.41 -50.63 58.98
C MET A 1 -60.98 -50.10 59.01
N ALA A 2 -60.28 -50.25 57.89
CA ALA A 2 -58.87 -49.96 57.72
C ALA A 2 -58.66 -48.60 57.04
N ARG A 3 -57.75 -47.77 57.57
CA ARG A 3 -57.03 -46.68 56.86
C ARG A 3 -55.72 -46.43 57.62
N SER A 4 -54.65 -47.17 57.30
CA SER A 4 -53.60 -46.86 56.31
C SER A 4 -52.54 -45.86 56.81
N HIS A 5 -51.45 -46.41 57.37
CA HIS A 5 -50.15 -45.76 57.54
C HIS A 5 -49.51 -45.48 56.16
N PHE A 6 -48.95 -44.28 55.99
CA PHE A 6 -48.01 -43.97 54.89
C PHE A 6 -46.62 -43.64 55.45
N PRO A 7 -45.53 -44.10 54.81
CA PRO A 7 -44.16 -43.96 55.31
C PRO A 7 -43.44 -42.69 54.83
N ARG A 8 -42.32 -42.43 55.51
CA ARG A 8 -41.35 -41.33 55.41
C ARG A 8 -40.87 -41.00 53.98
N SER A 9 -40.55 -39.73 53.71
CA SER A 9 -39.41 -39.41 52.82
C SER A 9 -38.64 -38.17 53.33
N ARG A 10 -37.33 -38.34 53.52
CA ARG A 10 -36.37 -37.24 53.68
C ARG A 10 -36.09 -36.72 52.28
N MET A 11 -36.51 -35.49 51.95
CA MET A 11 -36.09 -34.84 50.71
C MET A 11 -34.62 -34.42 50.85
N LEU A 12 -33.73 -35.19 50.24
CA LEU A 12 -32.38 -34.77 49.92
C LEU A 12 -32.49 -33.82 48.72
N GLY A 13 -32.33 -32.52 48.93
CA GLY A 13 -32.34 -31.54 47.84
C GLY A 13 -31.07 -31.67 47.01
N VAL A 14 -31.19 -32.21 45.79
CA VAL A 14 -30.13 -32.17 44.79
C VAL A 14 -30.07 -30.75 44.24
N LEU A 15 -29.01 -30.01 44.58
CA LEU A 15 -28.71 -28.71 44.00
C LEU A 15 -28.17 -28.95 42.58
N VAL A 16 -29.01 -28.79 41.56
CA VAL A 16 -28.58 -28.84 40.16
C VAL A 16 -27.87 -27.53 39.86
N LEU A 17 -26.54 -27.58 39.80
CA LEU A 17 -25.71 -26.49 39.27
C LEU A 17 -25.93 -26.43 37.76
N VAL A 18 -26.82 -25.54 37.32
CA VAL A 18 -26.95 -25.20 35.89
C VAL A 18 -25.74 -24.35 35.52
N VAL A 19 -24.71 -24.97 34.96
CA VAL A 19 -23.62 -24.25 34.28
C VAL A 19 -24.20 -23.73 32.97
N VAL A 20 -24.55 -22.45 32.94
CA VAL A 20 -24.82 -21.74 31.69
C VAL A 20 -23.48 -21.58 30.98
N LEU A 21 -23.19 -22.49 30.04
CA LEU A 21 -22.17 -22.26 29.03
C LEU A 21 -22.71 -21.11 28.15
N GLY A 22 -22.38 -19.88 28.52
CA GLY A 22 -22.62 -18.72 27.67
C GLY A 22 -21.98 -18.99 26.31
N GLY A 23 -22.80 -19.02 25.26
CA GLY A 23 -22.30 -19.17 23.90
C GLY A 23 -21.28 -18.07 23.64
N MET A 24 -20.02 -18.46 23.41
CA MET A 24 -19.04 -17.58 22.81
C MET A 24 -19.61 -17.23 21.43
N THR A 25 -20.16 -16.03 21.27
CA THR A 25 -20.36 -15.48 19.92
C THR A 25 -18.98 -15.52 19.26
N PRO A 26 -18.85 -15.97 18.00
CA PRO A 26 -17.58 -15.83 17.31
C PRO A 26 -17.17 -14.36 17.44
N VAL A 27 -16.00 -14.10 18.01
CA VAL A 27 -15.45 -12.75 18.00
C VAL A 27 -15.26 -12.43 16.52
N GLU A 28 -16.04 -11.50 16.00
CA GLU A 28 -15.83 -11.00 14.65
C GLU A 28 -14.40 -10.46 14.61
N ALA A 29 -13.61 -10.92 13.63
CA ALA A 29 -12.26 -10.42 13.49
C ALA A 29 -12.31 -8.90 13.26
N GLY A 30 -11.59 -8.13 14.07
CA GLY A 30 -11.50 -6.68 13.90
C GLY A 30 -10.85 -6.32 12.57
N SER A 31 -11.07 -5.10 12.09
CA SER A 31 -10.30 -4.54 10.98
C SER A 31 -10.17 -3.01 11.11
N HIS A 32 -10.48 -2.45 12.26
CA HIS A 32 -10.66 -1.02 12.49
C HIS A 32 -9.40 -0.32 12.97
N LEU A 33 -8.27 -1.04 13.08
CA LEU A 33 -6.97 -0.49 13.48
C LEU A 33 -5.97 -0.38 12.32
N TRP A 34 -6.38 -0.74 11.10
CA TRP A 34 -5.61 -0.44 9.89
C TRP A 34 -5.74 1.06 9.55
N ARG A 35 -4.61 1.71 9.31
CA ARG A 35 -4.49 3.14 9.00
C ARG A 35 -3.59 3.31 7.78
N PHE A 36 -3.74 4.40 7.03
CA PHE A 36 -2.76 4.73 5.98
C PHE A 36 -1.39 4.98 6.61
N ASN A 37 -0.33 4.56 5.92
CA ASN A 37 1.06 4.77 6.33
C ASN A 37 1.79 5.67 5.34
N GLU A 38 1.84 5.27 4.06
CA GLU A 38 2.38 6.07 2.97
C GLU A 38 1.68 5.74 1.63
N ILE A 39 1.74 6.70 0.69
CA ILE A 39 1.30 6.57 -0.69
C ILE A 39 2.38 7.09 -1.65
N PHE A 40 2.40 6.57 -2.87
CA PHE A 40 3.40 6.92 -3.88
C PHE A 40 2.78 6.91 -5.27
N SER A 41 3.26 7.82 -6.13
CA SER A 41 2.96 7.79 -7.55
C SER A 41 4.15 8.23 -8.37
N ASN A 42 4.28 7.71 -9.59
CA ASN A 42 5.03 8.39 -10.64
C ASN A 42 4.16 9.47 -11.33
N ALA A 43 4.77 10.23 -12.25
CA ALA A 43 4.17 11.39 -12.93
C ALA A 43 2.86 11.12 -13.71
N ASP A 44 2.63 9.90 -14.19
CA ASP A 44 1.42 9.55 -14.96
C ASP A 44 0.45 8.62 -14.21
N GLY A 45 0.78 8.25 -12.96
CA GLY A 45 -0.04 7.37 -12.13
C GLY A 45 -0.08 5.90 -12.56
N THR A 46 0.74 5.48 -13.53
CA THR A 46 0.84 4.07 -13.93
C THR A 46 1.53 3.21 -12.85
N ILE A 47 2.42 3.81 -12.07
CA ILE A 47 3.09 3.18 -10.94
C ILE A 47 2.62 3.86 -9.67
N GLN A 48 1.78 3.16 -8.91
CA GLN A 48 1.24 3.65 -7.64
C GLN A 48 1.29 2.57 -6.58
N PHE A 49 1.41 2.99 -5.32
CA PHE A 49 1.06 2.15 -4.18
C PHE A 49 0.33 2.93 -3.10
N VAL A 50 -0.45 2.18 -2.31
CA VAL A 50 -1.08 2.59 -1.06
C VAL A 50 -0.65 1.59 0.01
N GLU A 51 -0.05 2.08 1.08
CA GLU A 51 0.33 1.25 2.22
C GLU A 51 -0.57 1.53 3.41
N LEU A 52 -1.13 0.46 3.99
CA LEU A 52 -1.80 0.50 5.29
C LEU A 52 -0.92 -0.14 6.35
N LYS A 53 -1.05 0.30 7.60
CA LYS A 53 -0.37 -0.26 8.77
C LYS A 53 -1.35 -0.48 9.92
N GLU A 54 -1.21 -1.60 10.61
CA GLU A 54 -1.87 -1.81 11.89
C GLU A 54 -1.21 -0.92 12.95
N CYS A 55 -1.96 0.06 13.47
CA CYS A 55 -1.39 1.16 14.25
C CYS A 55 -0.91 0.79 15.65
N CYS A 56 -1.44 -0.29 16.21
CA CYS A 56 -1.73 -0.33 17.63
C CYS A 56 -1.26 -1.62 18.32
N GLY A 57 -0.60 -2.52 17.58
CA GLY A 57 -0.08 -3.78 18.08
C GLY A 57 -1.15 -4.86 18.24
N ALA A 58 -2.34 -4.69 17.67
CA ALA A 58 -3.40 -5.70 17.77
C ALA A 58 -3.10 -6.91 16.88
N ALA A 59 -3.16 -8.12 17.45
CA ALA A 59 -2.76 -9.35 16.78
C ALA A 59 -3.83 -10.01 15.90
N PHE A 60 -5.08 -9.53 15.95
CA PHE A 60 -6.23 -10.19 15.34
C PHE A 60 -7.13 -9.25 14.52
N GLU A 61 -6.54 -8.21 13.92
CA GLU A 61 -7.22 -7.30 12.99
C GLU A 61 -7.34 -7.95 11.58
N THR A 62 -7.87 -9.17 11.53
CA THR A 62 -7.84 -10.02 10.34
C THR A 62 -9.07 -9.89 9.44
N GLY A 63 -10.08 -9.12 9.85
CA GLY A 63 -11.41 -9.04 9.24
C GLY A 63 -11.52 -8.18 7.98
N LEU A 64 -10.65 -8.38 7.00
CA LEU A 64 -10.66 -7.59 5.76
C LEU A 64 -11.77 -7.95 4.77
N PHE A 65 -12.32 -9.16 4.79
CA PHE A 65 -13.30 -9.59 3.78
C PHE A 65 -14.51 -8.64 3.71
N GLY A 66 -14.78 -8.11 2.53
CA GLY A 66 -15.86 -7.15 2.27
C GLY A 66 -15.56 -5.71 2.71
N LYS A 67 -14.34 -5.41 3.16
CA LYS A 67 -13.84 -4.04 3.37
C LYS A 67 -13.26 -3.49 2.07
N TRP A 68 -12.97 -2.21 2.03
CA TRP A 68 -12.41 -1.56 0.85
C TRP A 68 -11.44 -0.43 1.17
N VAL A 69 -10.56 -0.15 0.22
CA VAL A 69 -9.85 1.13 0.07
C VAL A 69 -10.44 1.85 -1.14
N ARG A 70 -10.68 3.15 -1.05
CA ARG A 70 -11.28 3.95 -2.13
C ARG A 70 -10.61 5.32 -2.24
N SER A 71 -10.44 5.77 -3.47
CA SER A 71 -10.19 7.17 -3.84
C SER A 71 -11.51 7.90 -4.07
N ASP A 72 -11.68 9.05 -3.44
CA ASP A 72 -12.87 9.88 -3.62
C ASP A 72 -12.80 10.69 -4.91
N THR A 73 -11.60 11.16 -5.29
CA THR A 73 -11.42 11.96 -6.52
C THR A 73 -11.59 11.11 -7.78
N THR A 74 -10.96 9.93 -7.87
CA THR A 74 -11.05 9.06 -9.05
C THR A 74 -12.30 8.17 -9.04
N GLY A 75 -12.83 7.86 -7.85
CA GLY A 75 -13.91 6.90 -7.66
C GLY A 75 -13.47 5.43 -7.71
N ASN A 76 -12.18 5.14 -7.88
CA ASN A 76 -11.66 3.78 -7.86
C ASN A 76 -11.75 3.17 -6.46
N GLN A 77 -12.12 1.89 -6.40
CA GLN A 77 -12.27 1.12 -5.16
C GLN A 77 -11.65 -0.25 -5.31
N PHE A 78 -10.88 -0.66 -4.30
CA PHE A 78 -10.38 -2.02 -4.15
C PHE A 78 -11.14 -2.73 -3.03
N ASP A 79 -11.85 -3.81 -3.38
CA ASP A 79 -12.59 -4.64 -2.43
C ASP A 79 -11.74 -5.83 -1.96
N PHE A 80 -11.55 -5.94 -0.64
CA PHE A 80 -10.83 -7.06 -0.05
C PHE A 80 -11.70 -8.33 -0.08
N MET A 81 -11.23 -9.35 -0.79
CA MET A 81 -11.92 -10.64 -0.93
C MET A 81 -11.35 -11.74 -0.02
N THR A 82 -10.49 -11.38 0.93
CA THR A 82 -9.80 -12.33 1.81
C THR A 82 -9.76 -11.85 3.26
N THR A 83 -9.50 -12.77 4.17
CA THR A 83 -9.15 -12.46 5.56
C THR A 83 -7.66 -12.71 5.77
N LEU A 84 -7.07 -11.95 6.68
CA LEU A 84 -5.64 -12.08 6.99
C LEU A 84 -5.38 -13.23 7.95
N ARG A 85 -4.12 -13.67 8.02
CA ARG A 85 -3.66 -14.63 9.03
C ARG A 85 -2.98 -13.88 10.17
N PRO A 86 -3.33 -14.13 11.44
CA PRO A 86 -2.63 -13.52 12.57
C PRO A 86 -1.16 -13.99 12.65
N PRO A 87 -0.26 -13.24 13.31
CA PRO A 87 -0.53 -11.98 14.00
C PRO A 87 -0.52 -10.77 13.05
N THR A 88 -1.46 -9.84 13.26
CA THR A 88 -1.55 -8.55 12.55
C THR A 88 -0.78 -7.42 13.22
N SER A 89 -0.23 -7.64 14.43
CA SER A 89 0.41 -6.60 15.24
C SER A 89 1.53 -5.89 14.47
N ASN A 90 1.38 -4.59 14.25
CA ASN A 90 2.31 -3.73 13.50
C ASN A 90 2.62 -4.24 12.07
N ARG A 91 1.75 -5.06 11.49
CA ARG A 91 1.88 -5.50 10.10
C ARG A 91 1.48 -4.37 9.15
N HIS A 92 1.93 -4.50 7.91
CA HIS A 92 1.62 -3.61 6.82
C HIS A 92 0.78 -4.34 5.77
N LEU A 93 0.05 -3.61 4.94
CA LEU A 93 -0.61 -4.12 3.74
C LEU A 93 -0.22 -3.22 2.59
N LEU A 94 0.36 -3.82 1.56
CA LEU A 94 0.78 -3.13 0.36
C LEU A 94 -0.20 -3.39 -0.78
N LEU A 95 -0.92 -2.35 -1.19
CA LEU A 95 -1.74 -2.33 -2.40
C LEU A 95 -0.94 -1.58 -3.47
N ALA A 96 -0.64 -2.19 -4.61
CA ALA A 96 0.14 -1.50 -5.65
C ALA A 96 -0.26 -1.91 -7.07
N THR A 97 0.12 -1.10 -8.05
CA THR A 97 -0.14 -1.43 -9.46
C THR A 97 0.72 -2.60 -9.91
N GLU A 98 0.31 -3.28 -10.98
CA GLU A 98 1.10 -4.36 -11.60
C GLU A 98 2.48 -3.84 -12.06
N ALA A 99 2.52 -2.60 -12.57
CA ALA A 99 3.77 -1.95 -12.99
C ALA A 99 4.73 -1.73 -11.81
N PHE A 100 4.22 -1.33 -10.63
CA PHE A 100 5.02 -1.28 -9.41
C PHE A 100 5.60 -2.65 -9.05
N ALA A 101 4.77 -3.71 -9.10
CA ALA A 101 5.19 -5.07 -8.75
C ALA A 101 6.32 -5.61 -9.64
N ALA A 102 6.45 -5.08 -10.86
CA ALA A 102 7.49 -5.46 -11.81
C ALA A 102 8.83 -4.73 -11.60
N LEU A 103 8.88 -3.70 -10.75
CA LEU A 103 10.09 -2.90 -10.55
C LEU A 103 11.14 -3.68 -9.75
N PRO A 104 12.43 -3.60 -10.15
CA PRO A 104 13.51 -4.09 -9.33
C PRO A 104 13.51 -3.41 -7.95
N GLY A 105 13.57 -4.20 -6.87
CA GLY A 105 13.58 -3.68 -5.50
C GLY A 105 12.20 -3.44 -4.89
N ALA A 106 11.12 -3.54 -5.67
CA ALA A 106 9.76 -3.49 -5.14
C ALA A 106 9.46 -4.71 -4.25
N PRO A 107 8.97 -4.51 -3.02
CA PRO A 107 8.33 -5.59 -2.27
C PRO A 107 7.13 -6.13 -3.06
N THR A 108 6.89 -7.44 -3.01
CA THR A 108 5.71 -8.03 -3.63
C THR A 108 4.45 -7.47 -2.98
N PRO A 109 3.54 -6.81 -3.73
CA PRO A 109 2.30 -6.29 -3.17
C PRO A 109 1.42 -7.42 -2.63
N ASP A 110 0.71 -7.15 -1.54
CA ASP A 110 -0.30 -8.06 -1.01
C ASP A 110 -1.55 -8.07 -1.90
N PHE A 111 -1.84 -6.94 -2.54
CA PHE A 111 -2.97 -6.75 -3.42
C PHE A 111 -2.60 -5.90 -4.64
N ILE A 112 -3.13 -6.27 -5.80
CA ILE A 112 -2.97 -5.50 -7.03
C ILE A 112 -4.15 -4.54 -7.21
N ILE A 113 -3.85 -3.27 -7.44
CA ILE A 113 -4.81 -2.21 -7.78
C ILE A 113 -4.63 -1.77 -9.25
N PRO A 114 -5.66 -1.19 -9.89
CA PRO A 114 -5.49 -0.61 -11.22
C PRO A 114 -4.55 0.60 -11.20
N GLU A 115 -4.01 0.96 -12.37
CA GLU A 115 -3.32 2.22 -12.59
C GLU A 115 -4.24 3.42 -12.31
N GLN A 116 -3.65 4.57 -11.95
CA GLN A 116 -4.39 5.79 -11.62
C GLN A 116 -5.48 5.54 -10.56
N PHE A 117 -5.16 4.70 -9.57
CA PHE A 117 -6.07 4.35 -8.48
C PHE A 117 -6.46 5.58 -7.65
N PHE A 118 -5.53 6.51 -7.42
CA PHE A 118 -5.79 7.77 -6.74
C PHE A 118 -5.25 8.96 -7.55
N ASP A 119 -5.81 10.13 -7.29
CA ASP A 119 -5.51 11.35 -8.06
C ASP A 119 -4.11 11.90 -7.73
N LEU A 120 -3.45 12.55 -8.70
CA LEU A 120 -2.08 13.02 -8.53
C LEU A 120 -1.98 14.40 -7.86
N THR A 121 -3.08 15.15 -7.84
CA THR A 121 -3.11 16.54 -7.35
C THR A 121 -3.77 16.63 -5.98
N GLN A 122 -4.90 15.97 -5.78
CA GLN A 122 -5.63 15.99 -4.50
C GLN A 122 -6.55 14.78 -4.37
N ASP A 123 -6.62 14.19 -3.18
CA ASP A 123 -7.54 13.08 -2.92
C ASP A 123 -7.90 12.97 -1.44
N GLU A 124 -9.01 12.28 -1.19
CA GLU A 124 -9.31 11.65 0.09
C GLU A 124 -9.36 10.14 -0.13
N LEU A 125 -8.33 9.46 0.36
CA LEU A 125 -8.29 8.01 0.40
C LEU A 125 -8.93 7.53 1.69
N THR A 126 -9.88 6.61 1.57
CA THR A 126 -10.60 6.05 2.73
C THR A 126 -10.44 4.53 2.79
N TYR A 127 -10.11 4.00 3.97
CA TYR A 127 -10.13 2.58 4.29
C TYR A 127 -11.32 2.26 5.20
N TRP A 128 -12.44 1.83 4.58
CA TRP A 128 -13.72 1.63 5.27
C TRP A 128 -14.17 2.85 6.10
N LEU A 129 -15.42 2.87 6.55
CA LEU A 129 -15.96 4.01 7.31
C LEU A 129 -15.57 3.92 8.80
N TYR A 130 -14.27 3.78 9.09
CA TYR A 130 -13.72 3.86 10.44
C TYR A 130 -13.16 5.25 10.70
N SER A 131 -13.25 5.72 11.95
CA SER A 131 -12.57 6.95 12.36
C SER A 131 -11.07 6.82 12.14
N GLU A 132 -10.43 7.87 11.61
CA GLU A 132 -8.97 7.95 11.36
C GLU A 132 -8.44 7.03 10.26
N ALA A 133 -9.29 6.20 9.64
CA ALA A 133 -8.91 5.34 8.53
C ALA A 133 -9.00 6.07 7.18
N PHE A 134 -8.43 7.27 7.12
CA PHE A 134 -8.39 8.10 5.91
C PHE A 134 -7.06 8.83 5.78
N MET A 135 -6.76 9.25 4.57
CA MET A 135 -5.61 10.09 4.22
C MET A 135 -6.08 11.15 3.25
N ILE A 136 -5.75 12.41 3.52
CA ILE A 136 -6.11 13.55 2.67
C ILE A 136 -4.83 14.26 2.27
N PHE A 137 -4.71 14.60 0.99
CA PHE A 137 -3.65 15.44 0.48
C PHE A 137 -4.20 16.41 -0.56
N GLY A 138 -3.52 17.54 -0.70
CA GLY A 138 -3.88 18.62 -1.62
C GLY A 138 -2.79 18.91 -2.66
N PRO A 139 -3.03 19.94 -3.49
CA PRO A 139 -2.14 20.30 -4.59
C PRO A 139 -0.69 20.52 -4.13
N GLY A 140 0.22 19.72 -4.67
CA GLY A 140 1.66 19.78 -4.40
C GLY A 140 2.13 18.99 -3.18
N ASP A 141 1.23 18.32 -2.46
CA ASP A 141 1.61 17.49 -1.31
C ASP A 141 2.18 16.13 -1.74
N LEU A 142 1.59 15.50 -2.77
CA LEU A 142 2.04 14.21 -3.30
C LEU A 142 3.25 14.40 -4.24
N PRO A 143 4.43 13.84 -3.93
CA PRO A 143 5.52 13.77 -4.89
C PRO A 143 5.15 12.84 -6.04
N THR A 144 5.45 13.28 -7.26
CA THR A 144 5.28 12.51 -8.50
C THR A 144 6.62 12.23 -9.20
N ASP A 145 7.72 12.46 -8.49
CA ASP A 145 9.10 12.35 -8.96
C ASP A 145 9.56 10.89 -9.17
N GLY A 146 8.73 9.91 -8.84
CA GLY A 146 9.09 8.50 -8.96
C GLY A 146 10.06 8.00 -7.90
N VAL A 147 10.35 8.78 -6.85
CA VAL A 147 11.28 8.44 -5.75
C VAL A 147 10.64 8.62 -4.39
N ALA A 148 10.07 9.79 -4.12
CA ALA A 148 9.52 10.11 -2.81
C ALA A 148 8.07 9.63 -2.67
N SER A 149 7.73 9.12 -1.49
CA SER A 149 6.35 8.88 -1.08
C SER A 149 5.86 9.99 -0.16
N LEU A 150 4.54 10.08 -0.02
CA LEU A 150 3.86 10.90 0.96
C LEU A 150 3.40 10.03 2.13
N ALA A 151 3.86 10.33 3.33
CA ALA A 151 3.42 9.68 4.56
C ALA A 151 2.10 10.28 5.07
N VAL A 152 1.35 9.51 5.87
CA VAL A 152 0.05 9.93 6.45
C VAL A 152 0.14 11.19 7.31
N ASP A 153 1.32 11.51 7.85
CA ASP A 153 1.57 12.73 8.62
C ASP A 153 1.92 13.96 7.75
N GLY A 154 1.88 13.81 6.43
CA GLY A 154 2.17 14.85 5.45
C GLY A 154 3.66 15.04 5.14
N THR A 155 4.54 14.23 5.72
CA THR A 155 5.98 14.28 5.40
C THR A 155 6.29 13.50 4.13
N THR A 156 7.35 13.92 3.42
CA THR A 156 7.84 13.21 2.23
C THR A 156 9.24 12.66 2.48
N ALA A 157 9.49 11.46 1.99
CA ALA A 157 10.76 10.76 2.08
C ALA A 157 10.90 9.76 0.94
N THR A 158 12.10 9.21 0.72
CA THR A 158 12.26 8.06 -0.19
C THR A 158 11.28 6.95 0.20
N ASN A 159 10.52 6.45 -0.79
CA ASN A 159 9.51 5.44 -0.54
C ASN A 159 10.09 4.21 0.17
N SER A 160 9.36 3.69 1.14
CA SER A 160 9.80 2.55 1.96
C SER A 160 8.72 1.48 2.19
N PRO A 161 7.90 1.15 1.17
CA PRO A 161 6.74 0.29 1.35
C PRO A 161 7.14 -1.06 1.97
N THR A 162 6.25 -1.60 2.77
CA THR A 162 6.38 -2.90 3.43
C THR A 162 5.13 -3.73 3.16
N ASN A 163 5.29 -4.98 2.73
CA ASN A 163 4.15 -5.87 2.54
C ASN A 163 3.77 -6.60 3.85
N TYR A 164 2.72 -7.41 3.81
CA TYR A 164 2.27 -8.17 4.97
C TYR A 164 3.30 -9.21 5.44
N ALA A 165 4.13 -9.74 4.54
CA ALA A 165 5.21 -10.66 4.90
C ALA A 165 6.31 -9.97 5.73
N GLY A 166 6.44 -8.64 5.62
CA GLY A 166 7.47 -7.82 6.24
C GLY A 166 8.66 -7.54 5.32
N ASP A 167 8.53 -7.84 4.02
CA ASP A 167 9.51 -7.43 3.03
C ASP A 167 9.37 -5.93 2.77
N THR A 168 10.48 -5.22 2.76
CA THR A 168 10.56 -3.78 2.51
C THR A 168 11.62 -3.47 1.46
N GLY A 169 11.45 -2.36 0.76
CA GLY A 169 12.34 -1.90 -0.30
C GLY A 169 11.97 -0.48 -0.72
N SER A 170 12.72 0.03 -1.68
CA SER A 170 12.46 1.32 -2.32
C SER A 170 12.52 1.13 -3.82
N VAL A 171 11.63 1.78 -4.53
CA VAL A 171 11.64 1.84 -5.98
C VAL A 171 12.11 3.19 -6.46
N VAL A 172 12.72 3.23 -7.65
CA VAL A 172 12.94 4.46 -8.39
C VAL A 172 12.34 4.25 -9.77
N VAL A 173 11.51 5.20 -10.18
CA VAL A 173 10.89 5.20 -11.51
C VAL A 173 11.59 6.26 -12.35
N PRO A 174 12.28 5.87 -13.44
CA PRO A 174 12.81 6.84 -14.38
C PRO A 174 11.67 7.70 -14.89
N CYS A 175 11.78 8.99 -14.68
CA CYS A 175 10.62 9.86 -14.86
C CYS A 175 10.39 10.24 -16.33
N ASN A 176 11.44 10.17 -17.15
CA ASN A 176 11.41 10.34 -18.59
C ASN A 176 12.67 9.69 -19.20
N PRO A 177 12.73 9.51 -20.54
CA PRO A 177 13.90 8.89 -21.18
C PRO A 177 15.24 9.60 -20.99
N ALA A 178 15.24 10.86 -20.54
CA ALA A 178 16.42 11.66 -20.29
C ALA A 178 16.96 11.52 -18.85
N ASP A 179 16.23 10.86 -17.95
CA ASP A 179 16.73 10.30 -16.70
C ASP A 179 17.40 8.96 -17.04
N VAL A 180 18.62 9.07 -17.54
CA VAL A 180 19.42 8.00 -18.13
C VAL A 180 19.95 7.05 -17.07
N ASP A 181 20.29 7.57 -15.88
CA ASP A 181 20.77 6.75 -14.77
C ASP A 181 19.64 6.19 -13.88
N GLY A 182 18.40 6.63 -14.12
CA GLY A 182 17.20 6.15 -13.45
C GLY A 182 17.17 6.57 -11.99
N SER A 183 17.63 7.79 -11.69
CA SER A 183 17.69 8.35 -10.33
C SER A 183 16.42 9.09 -9.91
N GLY A 184 15.46 9.28 -10.83
CA GLY A 184 14.23 10.04 -10.60
C GLY A 184 14.38 11.54 -10.83
N GLY A 185 15.42 11.94 -11.57
CA GLY A 185 15.72 13.32 -11.91
C GLY A 185 16.57 13.38 -13.18
N VAL A 186 16.57 14.53 -13.87
CA VAL A 186 17.48 14.78 -14.98
C VAL A 186 18.53 15.79 -14.54
N ASP A 187 19.75 15.32 -14.27
CA ASP A 187 20.83 16.14 -13.73
C ASP A 187 22.22 15.87 -14.37
N PHE A 188 23.28 16.25 -13.66
CA PHE A 188 24.65 16.11 -14.15
C PHE A 188 25.07 14.64 -14.34
N LEU A 189 24.52 13.70 -13.58
CA LEU A 189 24.81 12.29 -13.72
C LEU A 189 24.25 11.74 -15.05
N ASP A 190 23.08 12.19 -15.49
CA ASP A 190 22.54 11.85 -16.81
C ASP A 190 23.38 12.40 -17.94
N LEU A 191 23.84 13.66 -17.80
CA LEU A 191 24.79 14.24 -18.76
C LEU A 191 26.08 13.42 -18.82
N LEU A 192 26.60 12.97 -17.68
CA LEU A 192 27.77 12.11 -17.64
C LEU A 192 27.50 10.75 -18.30
N ALA A 193 26.30 10.19 -18.11
CA ALA A 193 25.89 8.93 -18.74
C ALA A 193 25.88 9.04 -20.28
N ILE A 194 25.32 10.12 -20.83
CA ILE A 194 25.38 10.44 -22.27
C ILE A 194 26.84 10.53 -22.75
N LEU A 195 27.66 11.36 -22.09
CA LEU A 195 29.05 11.58 -22.50
C LEU A 195 29.91 10.31 -22.40
N SER A 196 29.59 9.41 -21.47
CA SER A 196 30.30 8.14 -21.29
C SER A 196 29.93 7.07 -22.34
N SER A 197 28.76 7.21 -22.97
CA SER A 197 28.19 6.22 -23.90
C SER A 197 28.22 6.65 -25.36
N TRP A 198 28.95 7.73 -25.68
CA TRP A 198 28.96 8.37 -26.99
C TRP A 198 29.29 7.41 -28.14
N GLY A 199 28.47 7.44 -29.19
CA GLY A 199 28.58 6.57 -30.36
C GLY A 199 27.47 5.50 -30.43
N PRO A 200 27.65 4.44 -31.25
CA PRO A 200 26.61 3.44 -31.48
C PRO A 200 26.19 2.73 -30.20
N CYS A 201 24.88 2.72 -29.91
CA CYS A 201 24.35 2.16 -28.67
C CYS A 201 22.95 1.61 -28.91
N ALA A 202 22.84 0.32 -29.23
CA ALA A 202 21.56 -0.31 -29.52
C ALA A 202 20.87 -0.74 -28.21
N GLY A 203 19.85 0.01 -27.79
CA GLY A 203 19.00 -0.33 -26.66
C GLY A 203 19.60 -0.02 -25.29
N CYS A 204 20.52 0.94 -25.21
CA CYS A 204 20.94 1.51 -23.93
C CYS A 204 20.09 2.73 -23.57
N ALA A 205 20.02 3.07 -22.29
CA ALA A 205 19.25 4.21 -21.80
C ALA A 205 19.75 5.57 -22.34
N ALA A 206 21.03 5.66 -22.71
CA ALA A 206 21.63 6.89 -23.23
C ALA A 206 21.23 7.25 -24.68
N ASP A 207 20.58 6.34 -25.42
CA ASP A 207 19.97 6.59 -26.74
C ASP A 207 18.54 7.10 -26.53
N VAL A 208 18.44 8.33 -26.03
CA VAL A 208 17.22 8.98 -25.54
C VAL A 208 16.20 9.17 -26.67
N ASP A 209 16.66 9.44 -27.90
CA ASP A 209 15.79 9.64 -29.06
C ASP A 209 15.51 8.35 -29.87
N GLY A 210 16.14 7.24 -29.49
CA GLY A 210 15.97 5.93 -30.13
C GLY A 210 16.58 5.80 -31.52
N SER A 211 17.53 6.67 -31.88
CA SER A 211 18.24 6.64 -33.17
C SER A 211 19.27 5.50 -33.28
N ARG A 212 19.52 4.77 -32.19
CA ARG A 212 20.54 3.71 -32.02
C ARG A 212 21.97 4.23 -31.93
N THR A 213 22.14 5.53 -31.71
CA THR A 213 23.44 6.20 -31.57
C THR A 213 23.31 7.27 -30.52
N VAL A 214 24.19 7.26 -29.52
CA VAL A 214 24.31 8.36 -28.56
C VAL A 214 25.12 9.47 -29.20
N ASP A 215 24.47 10.59 -29.50
CA ASP A 215 25.13 11.75 -30.10
C ASP A 215 24.63 13.09 -29.52
N PHE A 216 24.79 14.16 -30.30
CA PHE A 216 24.41 15.49 -29.87
C PHE A 216 22.90 15.65 -29.65
N LEU A 217 22.06 14.86 -30.33
CA LEU A 217 20.62 14.91 -30.16
C LEU A 217 20.19 14.36 -28.79
N ASP A 218 20.81 13.28 -28.30
CA ASP A 218 20.55 12.76 -26.95
C ASP A 218 21.03 13.72 -25.86
N LEU A 219 22.21 14.33 -26.06
CA LEU A 219 22.71 15.37 -25.17
C LEU A 219 21.73 16.54 -25.10
N LEU A 220 21.18 16.97 -26.24
CA LEU A 220 20.19 18.04 -26.28
C LEU A 220 18.89 17.64 -25.56
N ALA A 221 18.47 16.38 -25.67
CA ALA A 221 17.30 15.86 -24.97
C ALA A 221 17.47 15.92 -23.44
N VAL A 222 18.62 15.50 -22.90
CA VAL A 222 18.96 15.65 -21.47
C VAL A 222 18.97 17.10 -21.03
N LEU A 223 19.63 17.99 -21.78
CA LEU A 223 19.64 19.41 -21.44
C LEU A 223 18.25 20.07 -21.52
N ALA A 224 17.38 19.59 -22.41
CA ALA A 224 16.02 20.12 -22.56
C ALA A 224 15.09 19.66 -21.43
N ALA A 225 15.38 18.53 -20.80
CA ALA A 225 14.61 17.95 -19.72
C ALA A 225 15.19 18.21 -18.32
N TRP A 226 16.21 19.09 -18.21
CA TRP A 226 16.98 19.30 -16.98
C TRP A 226 16.13 19.73 -15.79
N GLY A 227 16.31 19.06 -14.65
CA GLY A 227 15.65 19.36 -13.39
C GLY A 227 14.97 18.14 -12.78
N PRO A 228 14.22 18.35 -11.68
CA PRO A 228 13.31 17.33 -11.17
C PRO A 228 12.22 17.06 -12.21
N CYS A 229 11.62 15.89 -12.10
CA CYS A 229 10.58 15.48 -13.01
C CYS A 229 9.23 16.00 -12.51
N GLU A 230 8.66 16.96 -13.24
CA GLU A 230 7.33 17.53 -13.00
C GLU A 230 6.27 16.86 -13.88
#